data_AF-A0A841KL82-F1
#
_entry.id   AF-A0A841KL82-F1
#
_cell.length_a   1.000
_cell.length_b   1.000
_cell.length_c   1.000
_cell.angle_alpha   90.00
_cell.angle_beta   90.00
_cell.angle_gamma   90.00
#
_symmetry.space_group_name_H-M   'P 1'
#
loop_
_entity.id
_entity.type
_entity.pdbx_description
1 polymer ?
#
loop_
_entity_poly.entity_id
_entity_poly.type
_entity_poly.pdbx_seq_one_letter_code
_entity_poly.pdbx_strand_id
1 'polypeptide(L)'
;MSIFPDTIKILVLDKDSKKPISNIATKIKVFASHKNDYNFILPLSDEMGYIKITKDWLMEEIKKEQALFVMDYSSMLEDCKPQIEISVLDTEALSRAVNAMYLFQDATGISDDEIAKYKNADNSKYVPCTVNSKLESVKSLDVDILLKLRA
;
A
#
# COMPACT_ATOMS: atom_id res chain seq x y z
N MET A 1 -18.63 -10.17 11.84
CA MET A 1 -17.72 -10.83 10.89
C MET A 1 -16.98 -9.72 10.15
N SER A 2 -15.65 -9.72 10.21
CA SER A 2 -14.82 -8.74 9.50
C SER A 2 -14.97 -8.95 7.99
N ILE A 3 -15.34 -7.89 7.26
CA ILE A 3 -15.45 -7.92 5.79
C ILE A 3 -14.06 -7.90 5.12
N PHE A 4 -13.00 -7.58 5.87
CA PHE A 4 -11.63 -7.63 5.35
C PHE A 4 -11.15 -9.07 5.12
N PRO A 5 -10.60 -9.37 3.93
CA PRO A 5 -10.05 -10.68 3.60
C PRO A 5 -8.76 -10.95 4.38
N ASP A 6 -8.45 -12.23 4.61
CA ASP A 6 -7.23 -12.64 5.31
C ASP A 6 -5.97 -12.25 4.53
N THR A 7 -6.04 -12.23 3.20
CA THR A 7 -4.94 -11.90 2.31
C THR A 7 -5.41 -11.05 1.15
N ILE A 8 -4.65 -9.99 0.85
CA ILE A 8 -4.80 -9.20 -0.36
C ILE A 8 -3.55 -9.45 -1.22
N LYS A 9 -3.77 -9.93 -2.44
CA LYS A 9 -2.71 -10.10 -3.44
C LYS A 9 -2.92 -9.08 -4.53
N ILE A 10 -1.87 -8.36 -4.86
CA ILE A 10 -1.88 -7.33 -5.88
C ILE A 10 -0.90 -7.78 -6.94
N LEU A 11 -1.33 -7.83 -8.19
CA LEU A 11 -0.49 -8.16 -9.34
C LEU A 11 -0.31 -6.91 -10.19
N VAL A 12 0.93 -6.49 -10.36
CA VAL A 12 1.30 -5.32 -11.16
C VAL A 12 1.77 -5.79 -12.53
N LEU A 13 1.07 -5.38 -13.57
CA LEU A 13 1.33 -5.77 -14.96
C LEU A 13 1.52 -4.55 -15.85
N ASP A 14 2.36 -4.70 -16.86
CA ASP A 14 2.43 -3.77 -17.98
C ASP A 14 1.16 -3.89 -18.81
N LYS A 15 0.53 -2.76 -19.10
CA LYS A 15 -0.79 -2.69 -19.74
C LYS A 15 -0.77 -3.29 -21.14
N ASP A 16 0.32 -3.05 -21.89
CA ASP A 16 0.45 -3.37 -23.29
C ASP A 16 0.98 -4.80 -23.49
N SER A 17 2.06 -5.15 -22.80
CA SER A 17 2.71 -6.47 -22.92
C SER A 17 2.14 -7.54 -21.99
N LYS A 18 1.34 -7.17 -20.99
CA LYS A 18 0.82 -8.06 -19.92
C LYS A 18 1.90 -8.76 -19.11
N LYS A 19 3.15 -8.29 -19.18
CA LYS A 19 4.25 -8.83 -18.40
C LYS A 19 4.20 -8.29 -16.97
N PRO A 20 4.58 -9.09 -15.96
CA PRO A 20 4.70 -8.61 -14.59
C PRO A 20 5.77 -7.53 -14.48
N ILE A 21 5.53 -6.56 -13.60
CA ILE A 21 6.46 -5.46 -13.32
C ILE A 21 6.90 -5.54 -11.86
N SER A 22 8.20 -5.74 -11.66
CA SER A 22 8.83 -5.71 -10.35
C SER A 22 9.21 -4.30 -9.91
N ASN A 23 9.56 -4.15 -8.64
CA ASN A 23 10.15 -2.95 -8.05
C ASN A 23 9.24 -1.70 -8.14
N ILE A 24 7.92 -1.89 -8.05
CA ILE A 24 6.93 -0.80 -8.03
C ILE A 24 6.44 -0.55 -6.61
N ALA A 25 6.54 0.71 -6.18
CA ALA A 25 5.98 1.19 -4.92
C ALA A 25 4.50 1.51 -5.08
N THR A 26 3.69 0.93 -4.22
CA THR A 26 2.25 1.21 -4.14
C THR A 26 1.90 1.60 -2.72
N LYS A 27 0.76 2.28 -2.56
CA LYS A 27 0.15 2.52 -1.26
C LYS A 27 -1.24 1.91 -1.22
N ILE A 28 -1.65 1.48 -0.04
CA ILE A 28 -3.03 1.15 0.27
C ILE A 28 -3.62 2.26 1.13
N LYS A 29 -4.83 2.68 0.80
CA LYS A 29 -5.69 3.47 1.66
C LYS A 29 -6.83 2.58 2.14
N VAL A 30 -7.01 2.57 3.46
CA VAL A 30 -8.12 1.94 4.15
C VAL A 30 -9.03 3.04 4.68
N PHE A 31 -10.29 3.01 4.27
CA PHE A 31 -11.22 4.10 4.56
C PHE A 31 -11.83 3.98 5.95
N ALA A 32 -11.56 4.93 6.83
CA ALA A 32 -12.16 4.95 8.16
C ALA A 32 -13.63 5.43 8.08
N SER A 33 -14.45 5.02 9.05
CA SER A 33 -15.87 5.43 9.09
C SER A 33 -16.09 6.82 9.70
N HIS A 34 -15.27 7.20 10.70
CA HIS A 34 -15.51 8.39 11.53
C HIS A 34 -14.30 9.33 11.68
N LYS A 35 -13.11 8.90 11.28
CA LYS A 35 -11.83 9.60 11.48
C LYS A 35 -11.03 9.65 10.16
N ASN A 36 -9.74 9.96 10.25
CA ASN A 36 -8.84 9.97 9.10
C ASN A 36 -8.68 8.56 8.51
N ASP A 37 -8.56 8.50 7.19
CA ASP A 37 -8.22 7.25 6.49
C ASP A 37 -6.79 6.82 6.83
N TYR A 38 -6.58 5.51 6.91
CA TYR A 38 -5.25 4.95 7.08
C TYR A 38 -4.56 4.82 5.73
N ASN A 39 -3.29 5.23 5.65
CA ASN A 39 -2.53 5.22 4.40
C ASN A 39 -1.16 4.56 4.63
N PHE A 40 -0.98 3.36 4.08
CA PHE A 40 0.26 2.60 4.25
C PHE A 40 0.96 2.40 2.92
N ILE A 41 2.28 2.48 2.93
CA ILE A 41 3.09 2.04 1.80
C ILE A 41 3.22 0.53 1.86
N LEU A 42 2.99 -0.09 0.72
CA LEU A 42 3.11 -1.52 0.58
C LEU A 42 4.55 -1.90 0.23
N PRO A 43 4.97 -3.15 0.52
CA PRO A 43 6.18 -3.70 -0.05
C PRO A 43 6.23 -3.51 -1.57
N LEU A 44 7.43 -3.34 -2.11
CA LEU A 44 7.64 -3.27 -3.55
C LEU A 44 7.17 -4.56 -4.23
N SER A 45 6.69 -4.45 -5.47
CA SER A 45 6.35 -5.65 -6.25
C SER A 45 7.58 -6.53 -6.47
N ASP A 46 7.41 -7.84 -6.29
CA ASP A 46 8.47 -8.83 -6.49
C ASP A 46 8.79 -9.05 -7.98
N GLU A 47 9.73 -9.95 -8.28
CA GLU A 47 10.13 -10.30 -9.65
C GLU A 47 8.97 -10.83 -10.51
N MET A 48 7.93 -11.37 -9.88
CA MET A 48 6.71 -11.84 -10.53
C MET A 48 5.60 -10.77 -10.55
N GLY A 49 5.91 -9.55 -10.12
CA GLY A 49 4.99 -8.41 -10.10
C GLY A 49 3.98 -8.47 -8.95
N TYR A 50 4.14 -9.37 -7.99
CA TYR A 50 3.21 -9.53 -6.88
C TYR A 50 3.59 -8.67 -5.68
N ILE A 51 2.56 -8.18 -5.01
CA ILE A 51 2.61 -7.62 -3.66
C ILE A 51 1.59 -8.38 -2.84
N LYS A 52 2.01 -8.92 -1.70
CA LYS A 52 1.14 -9.68 -0.80
C LYS A 52 1.13 -9.04 0.57
N ILE A 53 -0.07 -8.72 1.05
CA ILE A 53 -0.31 -8.27 2.42
C ILE A 53 -1.37 -9.12 3.08
N THR A 54 -1.30 -9.24 4.40
CA THR A 54 -2.29 -9.94 5.21
C THR A 54 -3.13 -8.97 6.01
N LYS A 55 -4.30 -9.43 6.45
CA LYS A 55 -5.12 -8.68 7.40
C LYS A 55 -4.32 -8.34 8.67
N ASP A 56 -3.57 -9.29 9.19
CA ASP A 56 -2.76 -9.12 10.40
C ASP A 56 -1.71 -8.02 10.23
N TRP A 57 -1.02 -8.00 9.08
CA TRP A 57 -0.08 -6.94 8.76
C TRP A 57 -0.75 -5.55 8.75
N LEU A 58 -1.93 -5.42 8.12
CA LEU A 58 -2.69 -4.15 8.13
C LEU A 58 -3.08 -3.73 9.55
N MET A 59 -3.50 -4.68 10.40
CA MET A 59 -3.85 -4.39 11.78
C MET A 59 -2.64 -3.94 12.59
N GLU A 60 -1.46 -4.52 12.34
CA GLU A 60 -0.21 -4.09 12.98
C GLU A 60 0.20 -2.68 12.55
N GLU A 61 0.10 -2.37 11.26
CA GLU A 61 0.41 -1.02 10.75
C GLU A 61 -0.55 0.04 11.32
N ILE A 62 -1.85 -0.26 11.42
CA ILE A 62 -2.83 0.63 12.08
C ILE A 62 -2.44 0.87 13.55
N LYS A 63 -2.03 -0.17 14.27
CA LYS A 63 -1.61 -0.03 15.68
C LYS A 63 -0.34 0.81 15.81
N LYS A 64 0.63 0.64 14.91
CA LYS A 64 1.85 1.47 14.89
C LYS A 64 1.50 2.93 14.63
N GLU A 65 0.67 3.21 13.63
CA GLU A 65 0.23 4.58 13.31
C GLU A 65 -0.54 5.21 14.48
N GLN A 66 -1.44 4.47 15.13
CA GLN A 66 -2.14 4.91 16.35
C GLN A 66 -1.18 5.23 17.50
N ALA A 67 -0.12 4.44 17.68
CA ALA A 67 0.89 4.69 18.71
C ALA A 67 1.71 5.96 18.44
N LEU A 68 1.96 6.28 17.16
CA LEU A 68 2.66 7.49 16.74
C LEU A 68 1.77 8.74 16.83
N PHE A 69 0.45 8.60 16.60
CA PHE A 69 -0.50 9.70 16.46
C PHE A 69 -1.73 9.52 17.37
N VAL A 70 -1.47 9.40 18.67
CA VAL A 70 -2.43 9.09 19.75
C VAL A 70 -3.71 9.95 19.74
N MET A 71 -3.68 11.16 19.15
CA MET A 71 -4.79 12.12 19.24
C MET A 71 -5.90 11.95 18.19
N ASP A 72 -5.69 11.23 17.07
CA ASP A 72 -6.65 11.25 15.92
C ASP A 72 -7.22 9.90 15.48
N TYR A 73 -6.74 8.78 16.01
CA TYR A 73 -7.09 7.45 15.53
C TYR A 73 -7.63 6.55 16.64
N SER A 74 -8.91 6.17 16.55
CA SER A 74 -9.57 5.22 17.47
C SER A 74 -10.26 4.05 16.76
N SER A 75 -10.34 4.08 15.42
CA SER A 75 -11.02 3.05 14.64
C SER A 75 -10.09 1.87 14.40
N MET A 76 -10.54 0.65 14.69
CA MET A 76 -9.82 -0.55 14.27
C MET A 76 -10.15 -0.88 12.81
N LEU A 77 -9.42 -1.84 12.23
CA LEU A 77 -9.69 -2.30 10.86
C LEU A 77 -11.15 -2.74 10.65
N GLU A 78 -11.78 -3.27 11.70
CA GLU A 78 -13.18 -3.74 11.67
C GLU A 78 -14.20 -2.60 11.62
N ASP A 79 -13.81 -1.40 12.06
CA ASP A 79 -14.64 -0.19 12.02
C ASP A 79 -14.48 0.58 10.69
N CYS A 80 -13.60 0.11 9.81
CA CYS A 80 -13.36 0.71 8.51
C CYS A 80 -14.44 0.31 7.50
N LYS A 81 -14.65 1.17 6.50
CA LYS A 81 -15.57 0.87 5.40
C LYS A 81 -15.04 -0.36 4.64
N PRO A 82 -15.94 -1.21 4.08
CA PRO A 82 -15.56 -2.39 3.32
C PRO A 82 -15.08 -2.01 1.91
N GLN A 83 -14.04 -1.19 1.83
CA GLN A 83 -13.41 -0.75 0.59
C GLN A 83 -11.95 -0.38 0.85
N ILE A 84 -11.12 -0.62 -0.16
CA ILE A 84 -9.72 -0.20 -0.18
C ILE A 84 -9.43 0.51 -1.50
N GLU A 85 -8.45 1.39 -1.44
CA GLU A 85 -7.88 2.05 -2.60
C GLU A 85 -6.41 1.69 -2.67
N ILE A 86 -5.95 1.17 -3.80
CA ILE A 86 -4.54 0.91 -4.04
C ILE A 86 -4.07 1.89 -5.10
N SER A 87 -3.03 2.67 -4.79
CA SER A 87 -2.47 3.65 -5.73
C SER A 87 -1.00 3.35 -6.00
N VAL A 88 -0.61 3.41 -7.26
CA VAL A 88 0.79 3.47 -7.65
C VAL A 88 1.29 4.89 -7.40
N LEU A 89 2.35 5.02 -6.61
CA LEU A 89 2.87 6.33 -6.22
C LEU A 89 3.48 7.02 -7.44
N ASP A 90 3.17 8.30 -7.61
CA ASP A 90 3.97 9.18 -8.47
C ASP A 90 5.32 9.49 -7.81
N THR A 91 6.22 10.11 -8.58
CA THR A 91 7.57 10.43 -8.11
C THR A 91 7.60 11.39 -6.93
N GLU A 92 6.66 12.32 -6.84
CA GLU A 92 6.59 13.29 -5.73
C GLU A 92 6.02 12.64 -4.47
N ALA A 93 4.97 11.84 -4.61
CA ALA A 93 4.38 11.05 -3.55
C ALA A 93 5.37 10.02 -2.99
N LEU A 94 6.15 9.36 -3.86
CA LEU A 94 7.22 8.45 -3.47
C LEU A 94 8.36 9.18 -2.74
N SER A 95 8.73 10.38 -3.18
CA SER A 95 9.73 11.19 -2.48
C SER A 95 9.25 11.60 -1.07
N ARG A 96 8.01 12.06 -0.95
CA ARG A 96 7.40 12.38 0.35
C ARG A 96 7.32 11.17 1.28
N ALA A 97 6.97 10.02 0.72
CA ALA A 97 6.95 8.74 1.40
C ALA A 97 8.33 8.36 1.96
N VAL A 98 9.37 8.42 1.14
CA VAL A 98 10.76 8.16 1.54
C VAL A 98 11.21 9.13 2.64
N ASN A 99 10.87 10.41 2.53
CA ASN A 99 11.18 11.40 3.57
C ASN A 99 10.45 11.09 4.88
N ALA A 100 9.19 10.67 4.83
CA ALA A 100 8.45 10.25 6.02
C ALA A 100 9.10 9.02 6.68
N MET A 101 9.58 8.04 5.89
CA MET A 101 10.29 6.88 6.44
C MET A 101 11.55 7.30 7.21
N TYR A 102 12.33 8.26 6.71
CA TYR A 102 13.47 8.81 7.44
C TYR A 102 13.05 9.56 8.72
N LEU A 103 11.97 10.34 8.67
CA LEU A 103 11.47 11.08 9.84
C LEU A 103 11.02 10.16 10.98
N PHE A 104 10.43 9.02 10.65
CA PHE A 104 9.92 8.05 11.62
C PHE A 104 10.83 6.83 11.78
N GLN A 105 12.08 6.92 11.34
CA GLN A 105 13.01 5.80 11.30
C GLN A 105 13.21 5.16 12.69
N ASP A 106 13.52 5.98 13.69
CA ASP A 106 13.75 5.54 15.07
C ASP A 106 12.51 4.89 15.69
N ALA A 107 11.31 5.36 15.31
CA ALA A 107 10.06 4.90 15.88
C ALA A 107 9.51 3.64 15.19
N THR A 108 9.85 3.43 13.90
CA THR A 108 9.38 2.30 13.10
C THR A 108 10.41 1.18 13.01
N GLY A 109 11.70 1.48 13.27
CA GLY A 109 12.80 0.54 13.14
C GLY A 109 13.17 0.19 11.70
N ILE A 110 12.69 0.96 10.71
CA ILE A 110 13.01 0.74 9.30
C ILE A 110 14.50 1.03 9.04
N SER A 111 15.18 0.13 8.34
CA SER A 111 16.60 0.30 8.03
C SER A 111 16.83 1.23 6.84
N ASP A 112 18.01 1.87 6.78
CA ASP A 112 18.41 2.68 5.61
C ASP A 112 18.35 1.87 4.31
N ASP A 113 18.72 0.58 4.37
CA ASP A 113 18.67 -0.34 3.23
C ASP A 113 17.24 -0.56 2.75
N GLU A 114 16.26 -0.61 3.64
CA GLU A 114 14.85 -0.71 3.27
C GLU A 114 14.35 0.60 2.64
N ILE A 115 14.70 1.75 3.20
CA ILE A 115 14.33 3.06 2.63
C ILE A 115 14.98 3.23 1.23
N ALA A 116 16.22 2.77 1.06
CA ALA A 116 16.94 2.83 -0.20
C ALA A 116 16.24 2.03 -1.31
N LYS A 117 15.55 0.93 -0.99
CA LYS A 117 14.74 0.20 -1.98
C LYS A 117 13.65 1.08 -2.57
N TYR A 118 12.89 1.80 -1.74
CA TYR A 118 11.83 2.71 -2.20
C TYR A 118 12.37 3.89 -3.01
N LYS A 119 13.56 4.41 -2.66
CA LYS A 119 14.23 5.46 -3.44
C LYS A 119 14.61 5.00 -4.85
N ASN A 120 14.94 3.71 -5.00
CA ASN A 120 15.31 3.09 -6.26
C ASN A 120 14.13 2.38 -6.96
N ALA A 121 12.88 2.62 -6.54
CA ALA A 121 11.71 2.03 -7.16
C ALA A 121 11.50 2.58 -8.59
N ASP A 122 10.94 1.74 -9.46
CA ASP A 122 10.80 1.99 -10.89
C ASP A 122 9.56 2.84 -11.27
N ASN A 123 8.90 3.43 -10.28
CA ASN A 123 7.67 4.22 -10.44
C ASN A 123 7.76 5.34 -11.49
N SER A 124 8.94 5.94 -11.67
CA SER A 124 9.14 7.05 -12.61
C SER A 124 8.89 6.65 -14.08
N LYS A 125 9.06 5.37 -14.40
CA LYS A 125 8.88 4.80 -15.74
C LYS A 125 7.41 4.63 -16.12
N TYR A 126 6.48 4.72 -15.16
CA TYR A 126 5.08 4.40 -15.37
C TYR A 126 4.18 5.58 -15.03
N VAL A 127 3.00 5.60 -15.66
CA VAL A 127 1.92 6.54 -15.33
C VAL A 127 1.27 6.08 -14.01
N PRO A 128 1.21 6.94 -12.98
CA PRO A 128 0.51 6.64 -11.73
C PRO A 128 -0.95 6.31 -11.99
N CYS A 129 -1.49 5.33 -11.27
CA CYS A 129 -2.89 4.98 -11.34
C CYS A 129 -3.42 4.53 -9.98
N THR A 130 -4.74 4.50 -9.87
CA THR A 130 -5.44 4.12 -8.65
C THR A 130 -6.53 3.12 -8.98
N VAL A 131 -6.60 2.05 -8.20
CA VAL A 131 -7.62 1.01 -8.29
C VAL A 131 -8.41 1.01 -7.00
N ASN A 132 -9.73 1.03 -7.10
CA ASN A 132 -10.63 0.92 -5.97
C ASN A 132 -11.26 -0.47 -5.96
N SER A 133 -11.25 -1.12 -4.80
CA SER A 133 -11.83 -2.44 -4.62
C SER A 133 -12.80 -2.41 -3.45
N LYS A 134 -14.06 -2.76 -3.72
CA LYS A 134 -15.03 -3.06 -2.66
C LYS A 134 -14.69 -4.41 -2.07
N LEU A 135 -14.78 -4.52 -0.75
CA LEU A 135 -14.53 -5.75 -0.03
C LEU A 135 -15.84 -6.50 0.13
N GLU A 136 -15.76 -7.79 -0.17
CA GLU A 136 -16.81 -8.76 0.09
C GLU A 136 -16.28 -9.77 1.11
N SER A 137 -17.17 -10.56 1.73
CA SER A 137 -16.77 -11.58 2.71
C SER A 137 -16.08 -12.76 2.03
N VAL A 138 -14.83 -12.56 1.58
CA VAL A 138 -13.99 -13.54 0.88
C VAL A 138 -12.70 -13.79 1.66
N LYS A 139 -12.11 -14.98 1.48
CA LYS A 139 -10.86 -15.35 2.15
C LYS A 139 -9.65 -14.61 1.59
N SER A 140 -9.60 -14.41 0.27
CA SER A 140 -8.58 -13.58 -0.37
C SER A 140 -9.18 -12.66 -1.41
N LEU A 141 -8.55 -11.50 -1.57
CA LEU A 141 -8.83 -10.55 -2.62
C LEU A 141 -7.63 -10.49 -3.56
N ASP A 142 -7.89 -10.68 -4.85
CA ASP A 142 -6.90 -10.50 -5.91
C ASP A 142 -7.19 -9.19 -6.65
N VAL A 143 -6.17 -8.33 -6.81
CA VAL A 143 -6.28 -7.02 -7.44
C VAL A 143 -5.23 -6.89 -8.53
N ASP A 144 -5.68 -6.64 -9.76
CA ASP A 144 -4.78 -6.41 -10.88
C ASP A 144 -4.58 -4.91 -11.12
N ILE A 145 -3.33 -4.48 -11.22
CA ILE A 145 -2.93 -3.12 -11.55
C ILE A 145 -2.27 -3.13 -12.92
N LEU A 146 -2.88 -2.45 -13.88
CA LEU A 146 -2.34 -2.31 -15.24
C LEU A 146 -1.64 -0.95 -15.38
N LEU A 147 -0.31 -0.97 -15.46
CA LEU A 147 0.53 0.21 -15.61
C LEU A 147 0.84 0.49 -17.06
N LYS A 148 0.81 1.76 -17.44
CA LYS A 148 1.25 2.21 -18.76
C LYS A 148 2.62 2.88 -18.62
N LEU A 149 3.54 2.60 -19.54
CA LEU A 149 4.80 3.33 -19.61
C LEU A 149 4.56 4.83 -19.81
N ARG A 150 5.37 5.64 -19.13
CA ARG A 150 5.43 7.08 -19.29
C ARG A 150 6.22 7.36 -20.57
N ALA A 151 5.60 8.07 -21.51
CA ALA A 151 6.21 8.46 -22.77
C ALA A 151 7.24 9.57 -22.58
#